data_AF-Q1N4Z7-F1
#
_entry.id   AF-Q1N4Z7-F1
#
_cell.length_a   1.000
_cell.length_b   1.000
_cell.length_c   1.000
_cell.angle_alpha   90.00
_cell.angle_beta   90.00
_cell.angle_gamma   90.00
#
_symmetry.space_group_name_H-M   'P 1'
#
loop_
_entity.id
_entity.type
_entity.pdbx_description
1 polymer ?
#
loop_
_entity_poly.entity_id
_entity_poly.type
_entity_poly.pdbx_seq_one_letter_code
_entity_poly.pdbx_strand_id
1 'polypeptide(L)'
;MILMRILFLHLLVLFSVPSWSLDFIIGKDQAPINQHDYEVLKKVAENAQLPVEEFRHYLDRDQYIVDDNGLIYWDKEENGIIDGDDSFQDAGLAHLGNSYITDDKGNVVALDVIKSSFSQTELLNGFKHLIAVHLFKNKVSDIRLSNLPELRSLNVYHGDGTVTTVSELSNLKKLAYLNVFDLSVADFEKASGLESLYKVELTSADIGSFKGLENMPNLKEMSISVGGGFNGHNLKTLDSLPKDHGLEKLKLSSGYTTDISGIAHLSKLKRFEFWNNNKKLKDLSPLNKLKNLEELEVTAFAVKDFAFLKDMPKLKSITTYHAPITSLEGLHEAPNLEELKLYSGKLEEIAGLQGNPELKTLYFNNHNIKKLAGLNKLKKLNTLDVSRNHIEKIEGLEHNQCLEKLWLNSNPVKKLENLDHLPILRELGLDRTNITKLDGWQNLDRLGKIIIDPSQLEYKRSNDRYFYRYIPIKEIDMKLKQSEPITEEEYKKYDCL
;
A
#
# COMPACT_ATOMS: atom_id res chain seq x y z
N MET A 1 17.88 17.04 -71.26
CA MET A 1 19.26 17.53 -71.41
C MET A 1 19.18 19.05 -71.47
N ILE A 2 19.57 19.85 -70.48
CA ILE A 2 20.55 19.72 -69.40
C ILE A 2 20.06 20.51 -68.17
N LEU A 3 20.19 19.85 -67.01
CA LEU A 3 20.32 20.31 -65.60
C LEU A 3 19.98 21.78 -65.25
N MET A 4 19.08 22.07 -64.30
CA MET A 4 19.17 21.84 -62.85
C MET A 4 20.41 22.51 -62.21
N ARG A 5 20.24 23.67 -61.54
CA ARG A 5 20.72 23.97 -60.16
C ARG A 5 20.82 25.47 -59.83
N ILE A 6 20.40 25.77 -58.59
CA ILE A 6 20.87 26.80 -57.64
C ILE A 6 20.00 28.06 -57.45
N LEU A 7 19.33 28.03 -56.28
CA LEU A 7 19.07 29.06 -55.25
C LEU A 7 18.42 30.40 -55.67
N PHE A 8 17.20 30.66 -55.19
CA PHE A 8 16.93 31.40 -53.94
C PHE A 8 17.39 32.86 -53.98
N LEU A 9 16.45 33.79 -54.17
CA LEU A 9 16.20 34.90 -53.23
C LEU A 9 14.99 35.74 -53.69
N HIS A 10 13.99 35.83 -52.81
CA HIS A 10 13.07 36.98 -52.60
C HIS A 10 12.12 37.38 -53.73
N LEU A 11 10.83 37.05 -53.56
CA LEU A 11 9.76 38.02 -53.29
C LEU A 11 8.39 37.31 -53.38
N LEU A 12 7.62 37.32 -52.28
CA LEU A 12 6.23 37.79 -52.22
C LEU A 12 5.58 37.33 -50.91
N VAL A 13 5.58 38.25 -49.95
CA VAL A 13 4.56 38.30 -48.90
C VAL A 13 3.26 38.76 -49.56
N LEU A 14 2.15 38.32 -48.98
CA LEU A 14 0.76 38.81 -49.11
C LEU A 14 -0.17 37.92 -49.93
N PHE A 15 -0.64 36.84 -49.31
CA PHE A 15 -2.08 36.61 -49.21
C PHE A 15 -2.44 36.18 -47.79
N SER A 16 -3.21 37.04 -47.15
CA SER A 16 -3.83 36.90 -45.85
C SER A 16 -4.86 35.78 -45.85
N VAL A 17 -4.61 34.76 -45.04
CA VAL A 17 -5.63 33.89 -44.45
C VAL A 17 -5.42 34.03 -42.95
N PRO A 18 -6.46 34.23 -42.11
CA PRO A 18 -6.30 34.01 -40.68
C PRO A 18 -6.18 32.50 -40.48
N SER A 19 -4.99 31.95 -40.73
CA SER A 19 -4.60 30.70 -40.12
C SER A 19 -4.57 30.99 -38.63
N TRP A 20 -5.48 30.38 -37.89
CA TRP A 20 -5.19 30.05 -36.49
C TRP A 20 -4.11 28.96 -36.53
N SER A 21 -2.92 29.32 -37.02
CA SER A 21 -1.74 28.50 -36.85
C SER A 21 -1.40 28.63 -35.38
N LEU A 22 -1.61 27.56 -34.63
CA LEU A 22 -0.92 27.40 -33.36
C LEU A 22 0.57 27.45 -33.72
N ASP A 23 1.23 28.57 -33.43
CA ASP A 23 2.66 28.68 -33.62
C ASP A 23 3.31 27.71 -32.63
N PHE A 24 3.67 26.52 -33.11
CA PHE A 24 4.37 25.53 -32.31
C PHE A 24 5.77 26.05 -32.03
N ILE A 25 6.13 26.11 -30.75
CA ILE A 25 7.50 26.40 -30.35
C ILE A 25 8.20 25.07 -30.23
N ILE A 26 9.24 24.87 -31.03
CA ILE A 26 10.12 23.70 -30.90
C ILE A 26 10.97 23.93 -29.64
N GLY A 27 10.61 23.24 -28.55
CA GLY A 27 11.47 23.15 -27.37
C GLY A 27 12.81 22.52 -27.73
N LYS A 28 13.82 22.64 -26.85
CA LYS A 28 15.17 22.10 -27.07
C LYS A 28 15.19 20.59 -27.39
N ASP A 29 14.15 19.88 -27.00
CA ASP A 29 13.96 18.43 -27.17
C ASP A 29 13.04 18.04 -28.36
N GLN A 30 12.69 19.00 -29.23
CA GLN A 30 11.84 18.84 -30.42
C GLN A 30 10.36 18.49 -30.18
N ALA A 31 9.86 18.77 -28.98
CA ALA A 31 8.47 18.56 -28.59
C ALA A 31 7.49 19.60 -29.16
N PRO A 32 6.31 19.20 -29.66
CA PRO A 32 5.23 20.15 -29.95
C PRO A 32 4.57 20.59 -28.65
N ILE A 33 4.80 21.85 -28.27
CA ILE A 33 3.99 22.60 -27.30
C ILE A 33 3.39 23.81 -28.02
N ASN A 34 2.11 24.06 -27.79
CA ASN A 34 1.48 25.24 -28.35
C ASN A 34 2.00 26.52 -27.66
N GLN A 35 1.97 27.64 -28.37
CA GLN A 35 2.48 28.91 -27.85
C GLN A 35 1.84 29.33 -26.53
N HIS A 36 0.53 29.13 -26.36
CA HIS A 36 -0.19 29.53 -25.15
C HIS A 36 0.32 28.77 -23.92
N ASP A 37 0.35 27.45 -23.98
CA ASP A 37 0.80 26.60 -22.87
C ASP A 37 2.31 26.77 -22.62
N TYR A 38 3.11 27.08 -23.63
CA TYR A 38 4.52 27.43 -23.43
C TYR A 38 4.69 28.72 -22.62
N GLU A 39 3.88 29.75 -22.88
CA GLU A 39 3.89 30.99 -22.08
C GLU A 39 3.37 30.76 -20.66
N VAL A 40 2.42 29.83 -20.45
CA VAL A 40 2.01 29.41 -19.10
C VAL A 40 3.16 28.66 -18.40
N LEU A 41 3.83 27.73 -19.10
CA LEU A 41 4.95 26.96 -18.56
C LEU A 41 6.13 27.85 -18.16
N LYS A 42 6.43 28.92 -18.91
CA LYS A 42 7.42 29.93 -18.50
C LYS A 42 7.11 30.55 -17.15
N LYS A 43 5.85 30.95 -16.91
CA LYS A 43 5.43 31.52 -15.62
C LYS A 43 5.53 30.51 -14.49
N VAL A 44 5.19 29.25 -14.78
CA VAL A 44 5.38 28.14 -13.84
C VAL A 44 6.86 27.98 -13.49
N ALA A 45 7.75 27.97 -14.48
CA ALA A 45 9.19 27.85 -14.29
C ALA A 45 9.78 29.04 -13.50
N GLU A 46 9.37 30.27 -13.84
CA GLU A 46 9.73 31.48 -13.10
C GLU A 46 9.30 31.40 -11.63
N ASN A 47 8.05 30.98 -11.36
CA ASN A 47 7.57 30.78 -9.99
C ASN A 47 8.31 29.65 -9.26
N ALA A 48 8.70 28.60 -9.99
CA ALA A 48 9.52 27.50 -9.50
C ALA A 48 10.98 27.90 -9.23
N GLN A 49 11.41 29.08 -9.68
CA GLN A 49 12.82 29.51 -9.70
C GLN A 49 13.71 28.54 -10.48
N LEU A 50 13.17 28.02 -11.58
CA LEU A 50 13.85 27.12 -12.50
C LEU A 50 13.91 27.76 -13.90
N PRO A 51 14.99 27.56 -14.67
CA PRO A 51 14.97 27.83 -16.10
C PRO A 51 13.85 26.99 -16.76
N VAL A 52 13.10 27.59 -17.69
CA VAL A 52 12.05 26.86 -18.44
C VAL A 52 12.64 25.69 -19.23
N GLU A 53 13.92 25.76 -19.58
CA GLU A 53 14.67 24.72 -20.27
C GLU A 53 14.94 23.47 -19.40
N GLU A 54 14.73 23.55 -18.09
CA GLU A 54 14.79 22.38 -17.21
C GLU A 54 13.50 21.54 -17.26
N PHE A 55 12.41 22.07 -17.81
CA PHE A 55 11.18 21.32 -18.05
C PHE A 55 11.33 20.46 -19.30
N ARG A 56 11.47 19.15 -19.10
CA ARG A 56 11.59 18.18 -20.19
C ARG A 56 10.22 17.78 -20.74
N HIS A 57 10.10 17.68 -22.05
CA HIS A 57 8.93 17.04 -22.64
C HIS A 57 9.09 15.54 -22.67
N TYR A 58 8.05 14.82 -22.26
CA TYR A 58 8.03 13.36 -22.36
C TYR A 58 7.19 12.93 -23.57
N LEU A 59 7.83 12.18 -24.46
CA LEU A 59 7.29 11.81 -25.78
C LEU A 59 6.56 10.45 -25.77
N ASP A 60 6.81 9.58 -24.80
CA ASP A 60 6.21 8.25 -24.70
C ASP A 60 4.78 8.36 -24.14
N ARG A 61 3.82 8.58 -25.04
CA ARG A 61 2.39 8.71 -24.70
C ARG A 61 1.71 7.37 -24.41
N ASP A 62 2.32 6.26 -24.83
CA ASP A 62 1.71 4.93 -24.83
C ASP A 62 1.87 4.19 -23.50
N GLN A 63 2.54 4.79 -22.51
CA GLN A 63 2.85 4.16 -21.22
C GLN A 63 1.88 4.52 -20.10
N TYR A 64 0.85 5.34 -20.35
CA TYR A 64 -0.08 5.75 -19.30
C TYR A 64 -1.55 5.59 -19.69
N ILE A 65 -2.29 4.83 -18.90
CA ILE A 65 -3.75 4.66 -19.05
C ILE A 65 -4.44 5.42 -17.92
N VAL A 66 -5.52 6.13 -18.26
CA VAL A 66 -6.42 6.73 -17.27
C VAL A 66 -7.68 5.91 -17.20
N ASP A 67 -8.00 5.37 -16.02
CA ASP A 67 -9.21 4.58 -15.82
C ASP A 67 -10.48 5.45 -15.82
N ASP A 68 -11.63 4.77 -15.76
CA ASP A 68 -12.94 5.41 -15.64
C ASP A 68 -13.10 6.24 -14.36
N ASN A 69 -12.29 5.97 -13.34
CA ASN A 69 -12.20 6.73 -12.09
C ASN A 69 -11.09 7.78 -12.13
N GLY A 70 -10.55 8.14 -13.30
CA GLY A 70 -9.54 9.20 -13.45
C GLY A 70 -8.17 8.91 -12.82
N LEU A 71 -7.90 7.68 -12.43
CA LEU A 71 -6.63 7.21 -11.89
C LEU A 71 -5.65 6.94 -13.03
N ILE A 72 -4.38 7.32 -12.85
CA ILE A 72 -3.32 7.09 -13.84
C ILE A 72 -2.60 5.79 -13.50
N TYR A 73 -2.44 4.94 -14.49
CA TYR A 73 -1.69 3.70 -14.43
C TYR A 73 -0.52 3.78 -15.39
N TRP A 74 0.63 3.24 -14.99
CA TRP A 74 1.67 2.92 -15.94
C TRP A 74 1.26 1.62 -16.63
N ASP A 75 0.94 1.73 -17.91
CA ASP A 75 0.74 0.65 -18.87
C ASP A 75 2.07 -0.03 -19.17
N LYS A 76 2.37 -1.11 -18.45
CA LYS A 76 3.68 -1.76 -18.56
C LYS A 76 3.82 -2.54 -19.86
N GLU A 77 2.70 -2.98 -20.41
CA GLU A 77 2.63 -3.83 -21.60
C GLU A 77 2.33 -3.01 -22.87
N GLU A 78 2.17 -1.69 -22.75
CA GLU A 78 1.87 -0.72 -23.82
C GLU A 78 0.64 -1.16 -24.65
N ASN A 79 -0.36 -1.73 -23.98
CA ASN A 79 -1.51 -2.39 -24.62
C ASN A 79 -2.80 -1.56 -24.56
N GLY A 80 -2.81 -0.44 -23.83
CA GLY A 80 -3.90 0.50 -23.68
C GLY A 80 -5.07 0.00 -22.82
N ILE A 81 -4.91 -1.09 -22.07
CA ILE A 81 -5.93 -1.71 -21.22
C ILE A 81 -5.34 -1.91 -19.83
N ILE A 82 -6.07 -1.49 -18.78
CA ILE A 82 -5.61 -1.71 -17.41
C ILE A 82 -5.72 -3.20 -17.10
N ASP A 83 -4.58 -3.87 -16.94
CA ASP A 83 -4.51 -5.29 -16.60
C ASP A 83 -3.77 -5.53 -15.27
N GLY A 84 -3.56 -6.81 -14.92
CA GLY A 84 -3.00 -7.20 -13.63
C GLY A 84 -1.53 -6.81 -13.42
N ASP A 85 -0.82 -6.45 -14.49
CA ASP A 85 0.59 -6.10 -14.46
C ASP A 85 0.82 -4.59 -14.35
N ASP A 86 -0.20 -3.77 -14.61
CA ASP A 86 -0.15 -2.33 -14.51
C ASP A 86 -0.06 -1.82 -13.07
N SER A 87 0.66 -0.72 -12.91
CA SER A 87 0.86 -0.11 -11.59
C SER A 87 0.20 1.26 -11.51
N PHE A 88 -0.68 1.44 -10.53
CA PHE A 88 -1.21 2.75 -10.17
C PHE A 88 -0.06 3.72 -9.92
N GLN A 89 -0.15 4.89 -10.54
CA GLN A 89 0.77 6.00 -10.34
C GLN A 89 0.06 7.05 -9.50
N ASP A 90 0.68 7.48 -8.38
CA ASP A 90 0.18 8.51 -7.45
C ASP A 90 0.15 9.92 -8.11
N ALA A 91 -0.31 10.05 -9.36
CA ALA A 91 -0.18 11.23 -10.23
C ALA A 91 1.25 11.64 -10.58
N GLY A 92 2.25 11.18 -9.83
CA GLY A 92 3.63 11.35 -10.18
C GLY A 92 3.89 10.65 -11.50
N LEU A 93 4.34 11.42 -12.49
CA LEU A 93 5.23 10.90 -13.54
C LEU A 93 6.58 10.56 -12.89
N ALA A 94 6.53 9.77 -11.80
CA ALA A 94 7.63 9.45 -10.95
C ALA A 94 8.73 8.92 -11.85
N HIS A 95 9.92 9.50 -11.73
CA HIS A 95 11.13 9.28 -12.53
C HIS A 95 11.45 10.32 -13.63
N LEU A 96 10.59 11.29 -13.96
CA LEU A 96 10.85 12.22 -15.08
C LEU A 96 11.48 13.58 -14.72
N GLY A 97 11.47 14.00 -13.46
CA GLY A 97 11.99 15.33 -13.07
C GLY A 97 10.99 16.45 -13.40
N ASN A 98 11.45 17.71 -13.42
CA ASN A 98 10.63 18.81 -13.91
C ASN A 98 10.26 18.52 -15.37
N SER A 99 9.00 18.20 -15.65
CA SER A 99 8.60 17.63 -16.94
C SER A 99 7.13 17.87 -17.26
N TYR A 100 6.79 17.71 -18.54
CA TYR A 100 5.42 17.84 -19.03
C TYR A 100 5.14 16.91 -20.20
N ILE A 101 3.86 16.56 -20.38
CA ILE A 101 3.36 15.77 -21.51
C ILE A 101 2.40 16.66 -22.29
N THR A 102 2.40 16.53 -23.63
CA THR A 102 1.42 17.20 -24.49
C THR A 102 0.53 16.23 -25.27
N ASP A 103 -0.67 16.66 -25.61
CA ASP A 103 -1.54 15.98 -26.59
C ASP A 103 -1.07 16.23 -28.05
N ASP A 104 -1.79 15.69 -29.03
CA ASP A 104 -1.44 15.76 -30.47
C ASP A 104 -1.50 17.19 -31.03
N LYS A 105 -2.15 18.10 -30.31
CA LYS A 105 -2.26 19.53 -30.62
C LYS A 105 -1.25 20.37 -29.83
N GLY A 106 -0.38 19.74 -29.04
CA GLY A 106 0.63 20.40 -28.22
C GLY A 106 0.08 21.06 -26.95
N ASN A 107 -1.14 20.70 -26.51
CA ASN A 107 -1.65 21.15 -25.22
C ASN A 107 -1.01 20.35 -24.10
N VAL A 108 -0.61 21.01 -23.00
CA VAL A 108 -0.06 20.34 -21.83
C VAL A 108 -1.16 19.60 -21.08
N VAL A 109 -1.01 18.28 -20.98
CA VAL A 109 -1.98 17.36 -20.35
C VAL A 109 -1.49 16.79 -19.02
N ALA A 110 -0.18 16.77 -18.78
CA ALA A 110 0.38 16.41 -17.49
C ALA A 110 1.58 17.30 -17.18
N LEU A 111 1.76 17.64 -15.91
CA LEU A 111 2.84 18.49 -15.43
C LEU A 111 3.41 17.94 -14.12
N ASP A 112 4.73 17.74 -14.11
CA ASP A 112 5.51 17.39 -12.92
C ASP A 112 6.45 18.55 -12.57
N VAL A 113 6.29 19.12 -11.37
CA VAL A 113 7.18 20.15 -10.83
C VAL A 113 7.77 19.58 -9.55
N ILE A 114 9.07 19.36 -9.51
CA ILE A 114 9.72 18.72 -8.36
C ILE A 114 10.90 19.52 -7.81
N LYS A 115 11.08 19.44 -6.49
CA LYS A 115 12.25 19.94 -5.75
C LYS A 115 12.58 21.40 -6.12
N SER A 116 11.56 22.25 -6.18
CA SER A 116 11.67 23.64 -6.65
C SER A 116 11.10 24.64 -5.62
N SER A 117 11.07 25.92 -5.97
CA SER A 117 10.42 26.97 -5.16
C SER A 117 8.96 27.25 -5.56
N PHE A 118 8.34 26.38 -6.37
CA PHE A 118 6.97 26.62 -6.87
C PHE A 118 5.98 26.77 -5.70
N SER A 119 5.10 27.77 -5.78
CA SER A 119 4.22 28.16 -4.68
C SER A 119 2.83 28.63 -5.10
N GLN A 120 2.68 29.12 -6.33
CA GLN A 120 1.43 29.72 -6.83
C GLN A 120 0.68 28.74 -7.73
N THR A 121 -0.15 27.90 -7.12
CA THR A 121 -0.96 26.90 -7.86
C THR A 121 -1.94 27.54 -8.83
N GLU A 122 -2.37 28.78 -8.60
CA GLU A 122 -3.30 29.50 -9.47
C GLU A 122 -2.76 29.73 -10.89
N LEU A 123 -1.44 29.68 -11.08
CA LEU A 123 -0.81 29.76 -12.41
C LEU A 123 -1.21 28.58 -13.29
N LEU A 124 -1.46 27.40 -12.68
CA LEU A 124 -1.84 26.20 -13.41
C LEU A 124 -3.21 26.32 -14.08
N ASN A 125 -4.09 27.20 -13.58
CA ASN A 125 -5.40 27.50 -14.21
C ASN A 125 -5.27 28.06 -15.64
N GLY A 126 -4.05 28.45 -16.06
CA GLY A 126 -3.73 28.85 -17.43
C GLY A 126 -3.82 27.71 -18.43
N PHE A 127 -3.54 26.47 -18.01
CA PHE A 127 -3.65 25.28 -18.85
C PHE A 127 -5.11 24.80 -18.92
N LYS A 128 -5.61 24.46 -20.12
CA LYS A 128 -7.02 24.04 -20.31
C LYS A 128 -7.23 22.54 -20.41
N HIS A 129 -6.15 21.80 -20.66
CA HIS A 129 -6.19 20.37 -20.93
C HIS A 129 -5.41 19.55 -19.90
N LEU A 130 -4.97 20.17 -18.80
CA LEU A 130 -4.30 19.46 -17.71
C LEU A 130 -5.23 18.39 -17.13
N ILE A 131 -4.76 17.15 -17.19
CA ILE A 131 -5.38 15.95 -16.62
C ILE A 131 -4.71 15.61 -15.29
N ALA A 132 -3.39 15.80 -15.19
CA ALA A 132 -2.63 15.45 -14.00
C ALA A 132 -1.56 16.47 -13.62
N VAL A 133 -1.45 16.69 -12.32
CA VAL A 133 -0.48 17.60 -11.73
C VAL A 133 0.19 16.90 -10.55
N HIS A 134 1.52 16.86 -10.58
CA HIS A 134 2.34 16.41 -9.46
C HIS A 134 3.28 17.53 -9.03
N LEU A 135 3.18 17.93 -7.76
CA LEU A 135 3.98 18.98 -7.16
C LEU A 135 4.74 18.37 -5.98
N PHE A 136 5.96 17.90 -6.18
CA PHE A 136 6.75 17.23 -5.14
C PHE A 136 7.90 18.05 -4.60
N LYS A 137 7.98 18.25 -3.29
CA LYS A 137 8.97 19.08 -2.59
C LYS A 137 9.04 20.51 -3.16
N ASN A 138 7.88 21.16 -3.21
CA ASN A 138 7.73 22.59 -3.53
C ASN A 138 7.33 23.41 -2.28
N LYS A 139 6.94 24.68 -2.46
CA LYS A 139 6.55 25.63 -1.41
C LYS A 139 5.07 26.02 -1.49
N VAL A 140 4.21 25.06 -1.83
CA VAL A 140 2.76 25.29 -1.97
C VAL A 140 2.14 25.31 -0.58
N SER A 141 1.57 26.46 -0.19
CA SER A 141 0.89 26.63 1.10
C SER A 141 -0.65 26.74 0.99
N ASP A 142 -1.16 27.04 -0.20
CA ASP A 142 -2.59 27.16 -0.48
C ASP A 142 -2.88 26.67 -1.90
N ILE A 143 -3.79 25.71 -2.03
CA ILE A 143 -4.22 25.17 -3.31
C ILE A 143 -5.41 25.98 -3.83
N ARG A 144 -5.19 26.73 -4.91
CA ARG A 144 -6.12 27.65 -5.58
C ARG A 144 -6.39 27.26 -7.03
N LEU A 145 -7.09 26.13 -7.22
CA LEU A 145 -7.34 25.54 -8.53
C LEU A 145 -8.83 25.57 -8.87
N SER A 146 -9.23 26.50 -9.74
CA SER A 146 -10.64 26.73 -10.03
C SER A 146 -11.05 26.52 -11.49
N ASN A 147 -10.10 26.40 -12.43
CA ASN A 147 -10.40 26.36 -13.86
C ASN A 147 -9.62 25.27 -14.62
N LEU A 148 -9.72 24.02 -14.16
CA LEU A 148 -9.10 22.85 -14.77
C LEU A 148 -10.16 21.78 -15.05
N PRO A 149 -10.91 21.89 -16.16
CA PRO A 149 -12.08 21.04 -16.43
C PRO A 149 -11.73 19.58 -16.72
N GLU A 150 -10.49 19.31 -17.11
CA GLU A 150 -9.99 17.96 -17.43
C GLU A 150 -9.17 17.34 -16.28
N LEU A 151 -8.91 18.06 -15.20
CA LEU A 151 -8.06 17.58 -14.12
C LEU A 151 -8.74 16.43 -13.38
N ARG A 152 -8.05 15.29 -13.36
CA ARG A 152 -8.48 14.05 -12.69
C ARG A 152 -7.60 13.69 -11.51
N SER A 153 -6.35 14.12 -11.53
CA SER A 153 -5.34 13.70 -10.56
C SER A 153 -4.51 14.88 -10.08
N LEU A 154 -4.50 15.12 -8.77
CA LEU A 154 -3.73 16.18 -8.14
C LEU A 154 -2.93 15.61 -6.97
N ASN A 155 -1.61 15.69 -7.06
CA ASN A 155 -0.71 15.35 -5.95
C ASN A 155 0.13 16.57 -5.57
N VAL A 156 0.05 16.95 -4.29
CA VAL A 156 0.81 18.05 -3.70
C VAL A 156 1.55 17.52 -2.48
N TYR A 157 2.86 17.37 -2.62
CA TYR A 157 3.75 16.97 -1.55
C TYR A 157 4.80 18.06 -1.34
N HIS A 158 4.96 18.58 -0.13
CA HIS A 158 6.09 19.44 0.23
C HIS A 158 6.91 18.78 1.34
N GLY A 159 8.20 19.07 1.38
CA GLY A 159 9.16 18.39 2.28
C GLY A 159 9.78 19.30 3.32
N ASP A 160 9.31 20.54 3.45
CA ASP A 160 9.96 21.61 4.23
C ASP A 160 9.13 22.11 5.43
N GLY A 161 7.99 21.48 5.73
CA GLY A 161 7.10 21.86 6.85
C GLY A 161 6.13 23.00 6.54
N THR A 162 5.90 23.33 5.27
CA THR A 162 4.92 24.33 4.83
C THR A 162 3.49 23.79 4.91
N VAL A 163 2.69 24.19 5.89
CA VAL A 163 1.28 23.74 5.98
C VAL A 163 0.50 24.07 4.70
N THR A 164 -0.16 23.05 4.11
CA THR A 164 -1.05 23.22 2.96
C THR A 164 -2.48 23.46 3.41
N THR A 165 -3.15 24.41 2.75
CA THR A 165 -4.58 24.69 2.89
C THR A 165 -5.29 24.58 1.55
N VAL A 166 -6.62 24.53 1.58
CA VAL A 166 -7.47 24.51 0.39
C VAL A 166 -8.50 25.63 0.47
N SER A 167 -8.66 26.37 -0.62
CA SER A 167 -9.60 27.48 -0.72
C SER A 167 -10.53 27.38 -1.93
N GLU A 168 -10.07 26.77 -3.03
CA GLU A 168 -10.83 26.65 -4.27
C GLU A 168 -10.62 25.27 -4.90
N LEU A 169 -11.39 24.25 -4.51
CA LEU A 169 -11.37 22.93 -5.16
C LEU A 169 -12.73 22.51 -5.73
N SER A 170 -13.82 23.16 -5.33
CA SER A 170 -15.20 22.78 -5.64
C SER A 170 -15.56 22.79 -7.13
N ASN A 171 -14.75 23.46 -7.96
CA ASN A 171 -14.94 23.56 -9.40
C ASN A 171 -14.26 22.42 -10.19
N LEU A 172 -13.45 21.58 -9.56
CA LEU A 172 -12.72 20.50 -10.21
C LEU A 172 -13.61 19.27 -10.40
N LYS A 173 -14.57 19.37 -11.33
CA LYS A 173 -15.65 18.37 -11.48
C LYS A 173 -15.20 16.99 -11.93
N LYS A 174 -14.01 16.84 -12.51
CA LYS A 174 -13.44 15.55 -12.91
C LYS A 174 -12.37 15.04 -11.95
N LEU A 175 -12.04 15.79 -10.89
CA LEU A 175 -11.01 15.39 -9.94
C LEU A 175 -11.45 14.11 -9.23
N ALA A 176 -10.64 13.07 -9.40
CA ALA A 176 -10.96 11.73 -8.95
C ALA A 176 -9.91 11.17 -7.97
N TYR A 177 -8.68 11.68 -8.03
CA TYR A 177 -7.64 11.42 -7.06
C TYR A 177 -7.02 12.72 -6.52
N LEU A 178 -6.99 12.82 -5.19
CA LEU A 178 -6.36 13.93 -4.47
C LEU A 178 -5.39 13.37 -3.42
N ASN A 179 -4.11 13.70 -3.56
CA ASN A 179 -3.07 13.39 -2.60
C ASN A 179 -2.43 14.67 -2.09
N VAL A 180 -2.45 14.88 -0.77
CA VAL A 180 -1.88 16.08 -0.16
C VAL A 180 -1.07 15.71 1.08
N PHE A 181 0.17 16.16 1.12
CA PHE A 181 0.99 16.12 2.33
C PHE A 181 0.72 17.39 3.17
N ASP A 182 0.67 17.24 4.50
CA ASP A 182 0.54 18.32 5.49
C ASP A 182 -0.69 19.22 5.27
N LEU A 183 -1.82 18.62 4.89
CA LEU A 183 -3.09 19.34 4.76
C LEU A 183 -3.62 19.69 6.15
N SER A 184 -3.78 20.99 6.43
CA SER A 184 -4.46 21.47 7.63
C SER A 184 -5.81 22.08 7.29
N VAL A 185 -6.88 21.38 7.66
CA VAL A 185 -8.27 21.86 7.49
C VAL A 185 -9.10 21.54 8.72
N ALA A 186 -9.92 22.49 9.17
CA ALA A 186 -10.84 22.22 10.29
C ALA A 186 -11.84 21.10 9.91
N ASP A 187 -12.31 21.11 8.67
CA ASP A 187 -13.19 20.13 8.05
C ASP A 187 -13.08 20.19 6.51
N PHE A 188 -13.81 19.32 5.81
CA PHE A 188 -13.83 19.23 4.35
C PHE A 188 -14.82 20.20 3.68
N GLU A 189 -15.47 21.13 4.39
CA GLU A 189 -16.46 22.04 3.75
C GLU A 189 -15.81 22.90 2.67
N LYS A 190 -14.56 23.33 2.89
CA LYS A 190 -13.77 24.10 1.91
C LYS A 190 -13.34 23.27 0.69
N ALA A 191 -13.41 21.94 0.78
CA ALA A 191 -13.14 21.00 -0.30
C ALA A 191 -14.43 20.34 -0.85
N SER A 192 -15.61 20.88 -0.52
CA SER A 192 -16.90 20.35 -0.97
C SER A 192 -17.09 20.47 -2.50
N GLY A 193 -17.97 19.64 -3.08
CA GLY A 193 -18.30 19.69 -4.51
C GLY A 193 -17.38 18.89 -5.44
N LEU A 194 -16.49 18.09 -4.86
CA LEU A 194 -15.65 17.09 -5.54
C LEU A 194 -16.44 15.80 -5.78
N GLU A 195 -17.50 15.88 -6.57
CA GLU A 195 -18.44 14.77 -6.77
C GLU A 195 -17.79 13.54 -7.41
N SER A 196 -16.80 13.72 -8.28
CA SER A 196 -16.09 12.62 -8.97
C SER A 196 -14.97 12.01 -8.14
N LEU A 197 -14.71 12.51 -6.94
CA LEU A 197 -13.58 12.08 -6.13
C LEU A 197 -13.76 10.62 -5.72
N TYR A 198 -12.87 9.76 -6.20
CA TYR A 198 -12.86 8.32 -5.93
C TYR A 198 -11.92 8.00 -4.77
N LYS A 199 -10.75 8.64 -4.72
CA LYS A 199 -9.70 8.38 -3.74
C LYS A 199 -9.07 9.65 -3.18
N VAL A 200 -8.87 9.67 -1.87
CA VAL A 200 -8.18 10.74 -1.13
C VAL A 200 -7.07 10.16 -0.27
N GLU A 201 -5.89 10.75 -0.36
CA GLU A 201 -4.74 10.43 0.50
C GLU A 201 -4.21 11.69 1.15
N LEU A 202 -4.26 11.76 2.47
CA LEU A 202 -3.81 12.90 3.25
C LEU A 202 -2.73 12.43 4.22
N THR A 203 -1.49 12.79 3.96
CA THR A 203 -0.35 12.43 4.83
C THR A 203 0.01 13.60 5.72
N SER A 204 0.35 13.35 6.99
CA SER A 204 0.61 14.39 7.98
C SER A 204 -0.55 15.39 8.15
N ALA A 205 -1.80 14.95 7.96
CA ALA A 205 -2.95 15.84 7.95
C ALA A 205 -3.32 16.32 9.37
N ASP A 206 -3.77 17.57 9.50
CA ASP A 206 -4.34 18.15 10.71
C ASP A 206 -5.83 18.44 10.45
N ILE A 207 -6.68 17.40 10.63
CA ILE A 207 -8.12 17.46 10.40
C ILE A 207 -8.94 17.40 11.69
N GLY A 208 -9.85 18.36 11.85
CA GLY A 208 -10.70 18.44 13.04
C GLY A 208 -11.99 17.61 12.96
N SER A 209 -12.50 17.37 11.74
CA SER A 209 -13.80 16.78 11.47
C SER A 209 -13.91 16.28 10.02
N PHE A 210 -14.79 15.30 9.79
CA PHE A 210 -15.17 14.82 8.45
C PHE A 210 -16.37 15.56 7.85
N LYS A 211 -16.87 16.63 8.48
CA LYS A 211 -17.95 17.44 7.93
C LYS A 211 -17.59 17.93 6.52
N GLY A 212 -18.53 17.86 5.58
CA GLY A 212 -18.30 18.17 4.17
C GLY A 212 -17.99 16.95 3.32
N LEU A 213 -17.62 15.81 3.93
CA LEU A 213 -17.38 14.54 3.23
C LEU A 213 -18.64 14.00 2.54
N GLU A 214 -19.83 14.31 3.05
CA GLU A 214 -21.11 14.01 2.40
C GLU A 214 -21.23 14.59 0.97
N ASN A 215 -20.42 15.59 0.64
CA ASN A 215 -20.36 16.21 -0.70
C ASN A 215 -19.35 15.52 -1.64
N MET A 216 -18.86 14.32 -1.27
CA MET A 216 -17.96 13.48 -2.06
C MET A 216 -18.58 12.09 -2.26
N PRO A 217 -19.80 11.99 -2.84
CA PRO A 217 -20.60 10.76 -2.83
C PRO A 217 -19.95 9.55 -3.53
N ASN A 218 -19.02 9.78 -4.45
CA ASN A 218 -18.31 8.72 -5.17
C ASN A 218 -17.01 8.29 -4.46
N LEU A 219 -16.66 8.87 -3.31
CA LEU A 219 -15.43 8.52 -2.61
C LEU A 219 -15.52 7.10 -2.05
N LYS A 220 -14.61 6.25 -2.53
CA LYS A 220 -14.49 4.83 -2.17
C LYS A 220 -13.32 4.54 -1.27
N GLU A 221 -12.23 5.29 -1.43
CA GLU A 221 -10.99 5.04 -0.72
C GLU A 221 -10.49 6.31 -0.04
N MET A 222 -10.25 6.24 1.26
CA MET A 222 -9.70 7.34 2.04
C MET A 222 -8.55 6.85 2.90
N SER A 223 -7.40 7.52 2.80
CA SER A 223 -6.25 7.35 3.68
C SER A 223 -5.90 8.66 4.35
N ILE A 224 -5.89 8.69 5.68
CA ILE A 224 -5.47 9.86 6.45
C ILE A 224 -4.45 9.42 7.49
N SER A 225 -3.23 9.92 7.37
CA SER A 225 -2.21 9.80 8.40
C SER A 225 -2.11 11.13 9.14
N VAL A 226 -2.58 11.18 10.39
CA VAL A 226 -2.52 12.43 11.18
C VAL A 226 -1.09 12.70 11.64
N GLY A 227 -0.58 13.89 11.27
CA GLY A 227 0.74 14.38 11.66
C GLY A 227 0.71 15.02 13.05
N GLY A 228 1.76 14.79 13.85
CA GLY A 228 1.86 15.32 15.21
C GLY A 228 2.14 16.82 15.27
N GLY A 229 1.11 17.64 15.04
CA GLY A 229 0.97 19.01 15.56
C GLY A 229 1.48 20.14 14.67
N PHE A 230 0.54 20.92 14.11
CA PHE A 230 0.84 22.29 13.67
C PHE A 230 -0.28 23.31 13.98
N ASN A 231 -1.56 22.92 14.02
CA ASN A 231 -2.67 23.85 14.33
C ASN A 231 -3.67 23.35 15.41
N GLY A 232 -3.49 22.13 15.91
CA GLY A 232 -4.23 21.61 17.08
C GLY A 232 -5.60 21.01 16.77
N HIS A 233 -5.92 20.78 15.50
CA HIS A 233 -7.16 20.13 15.05
C HIS A 233 -7.02 18.60 15.13
N ASN A 234 -7.19 18.07 16.34
CA ASN A 234 -7.05 16.63 16.56
C ASN A 234 -8.39 15.91 16.45
N LEU A 235 -8.48 14.95 15.53
CA LEU A 235 -9.62 14.05 15.38
C LEU A 235 -9.80 13.15 16.63
N LYS A 236 -10.55 13.65 17.62
CA LYS A 236 -10.82 12.92 18.88
C LYS A 236 -11.88 11.82 18.71
N THR A 237 -12.87 12.07 17.86
CA THR A 237 -13.98 11.15 17.58
C THR A 237 -14.22 11.04 16.08
N LEU A 238 -14.88 9.96 15.65
CA LEU A 238 -15.24 9.73 14.25
C LEU A 238 -16.70 10.08 13.93
N ASP A 239 -17.40 10.80 14.83
CA ASP A 239 -18.86 11.00 14.75
C ASP A 239 -19.30 11.94 13.62
N SER A 240 -18.36 12.69 13.07
CA SER A 240 -18.57 13.54 11.89
C SER A 240 -18.55 12.76 10.58
N LEU A 241 -18.25 11.45 10.60
CA LEU A 241 -18.36 10.61 9.41
C LEU A 241 -19.82 10.60 8.92
N PRO A 242 -20.06 10.87 7.62
CA PRO A 242 -21.39 10.88 7.05
C PRO A 242 -22.01 9.49 7.10
N LYS A 243 -23.30 9.46 7.45
CA LYS A 243 -24.06 8.21 7.56
C LYS A 243 -24.23 7.55 6.18
N ASP A 244 -24.06 6.23 6.12
CA ASP A 244 -24.26 5.41 4.93
C ASP A 244 -23.43 5.84 3.71
N HIS A 245 -22.29 6.51 3.95
CA HIS A 245 -21.38 6.90 2.89
C HIS A 245 -20.87 5.68 2.11
N GLY A 246 -20.65 5.84 0.80
CA GLY A 246 -20.20 4.80 -0.10
C GLY A 246 -18.75 4.32 0.07
N LEU A 247 -18.08 4.68 1.17
CA LEU A 247 -16.68 4.33 1.44
C LEU A 247 -16.51 2.81 1.58
N GLU A 248 -15.52 2.27 0.89
CA GLU A 248 -15.19 0.84 0.88
C GLU A 248 -13.86 0.56 1.58
N LYS A 249 -12.92 1.51 1.54
CA LYS A 249 -11.64 1.41 2.25
C LYS A 249 -11.36 2.68 3.04
N LEU A 250 -11.03 2.51 4.32
CA LEU A 250 -10.67 3.60 5.21
C LEU A 250 -9.39 3.25 5.95
N LYS A 251 -8.34 4.03 5.73
CA LYS A 251 -7.09 3.98 6.48
C LYS A 251 -6.95 5.24 7.31
N LEU A 252 -6.78 5.09 8.61
CA LEU A 252 -6.62 6.20 9.56
C LEU A 252 -5.42 5.94 10.46
N SER A 253 -4.54 6.92 10.62
CA SER A 253 -3.56 6.95 11.72
C SER A 253 -3.85 8.15 12.61
N SER A 254 -3.95 7.92 13.92
CA SER A 254 -4.26 8.98 14.89
C SER A 254 -3.60 8.74 16.23
N GLY A 255 -3.03 9.80 16.80
CA GLY A 255 -2.56 9.79 18.19
C GLY A 255 -3.56 10.32 19.22
N TYR A 256 -4.75 10.73 18.77
CA TYR A 256 -5.68 11.50 19.58
C TYR A 256 -7.09 10.91 19.65
N THR A 257 -7.45 10.03 18.72
CA THR A 257 -8.78 9.43 18.67
C THR A 257 -9.03 8.55 19.89
N THR A 258 -10.10 8.82 20.63
CA THR A 258 -10.51 8.07 21.81
C THR A 258 -11.86 7.38 21.64
N ASP A 259 -12.62 7.78 20.63
CA ASP A 259 -13.96 7.27 20.33
C ASP A 259 -14.06 7.01 18.81
N ILE A 260 -14.53 5.83 18.45
CA ILE A 260 -14.75 5.43 17.05
C ILE A 260 -16.21 5.12 16.74
N SER A 261 -17.16 5.50 17.60
CA SER A 261 -18.57 5.14 17.46
C SER A 261 -19.18 5.55 16.12
N GLY A 262 -18.79 6.72 15.57
CA GLY A 262 -19.18 7.14 14.23
C GLY A 262 -18.84 6.18 13.09
N ILE A 263 -17.86 5.27 13.24
CA ILE A 263 -17.54 4.26 12.21
C ILE A 263 -18.71 3.32 11.94
N ALA A 264 -19.59 3.12 12.93
CA ALA A 264 -20.72 2.21 12.86
C ALA A 264 -21.68 2.50 11.69
N HIS A 265 -21.61 3.70 11.12
CA HIS A 265 -22.45 4.13 10.01
C HIS A 265 -21.88 3.81 8.62
N LEU A 266 -20.62 3.37 8.51
CA LEU A 266 -19.97 3.04 7.23
C LEU A 266 -20.28 1.60 6.79
N SER A 267 -21.55 1.30 6.55
CA SER A 267 -22.03 -0.07 6.27
C SER A 267 -21.45 -0.72 5.00
N LYS A 268 -20.86 0.07 4.10
CA LYS A 268 -20.21 -0.39 2.85
C LYS A 268 -18.72 -0.72 3.02
N LEU A 269 -18.13 -0.43 4.17
CA LEU A 269 -16.71 -0.61 4.40
C LEU A 269 -16.32 -2.09 4.32
N LYS A 270 -15.33 -2.39 3.48
CA LYS A 270 -14.73 -3.71 3.27
C LYS A 270 -13.35 -3.80 3.91
N ARG A 271 -12.60 -2.70 3.96
CA ARG A 271 -11.27 -2.64 4.59
C ARG A 271 -11.19 -1.48 5.56
N PHE A 272 -10.74 -1.78 6.78
CA PHE A 272 -10.45 -0.77 7.79
C PHE A 272 -9.04 -0.97 8.31
N GLU A 273 -8.18 0.04 8.11
CA GLU A 273 -6.86 0.11 8.72
C GLU A 273 -6.85 1.25 9.73
N PHE A 274 -6.54 0.94 10.98
CA PHE A 274 -6.53 1.93 12.04
C PHE A 274 -5.31 1.83 12.93
N TRP A 275 -4.40 2.79 12.77
CA TRP A 275 -3.20 2.90 13.58
C TRP A 275 -3.41 3.95 14.66
N ASN A 276 -3.82 3.49 15.85
CA ASN A 276 -4.09 4.36 16.97
C ASN A 276 -3.16 4.08 18.16
N ASN A 277 -2.31 5.05 18.49
CA ASN A 277 -1.40 4.95 19.64
C ASN A 277 -1.97 5.54 20.95
N ASN A 278 -3.20 6.04 20.92
CA ASN A 278 -3.88 6.60 22.08
C ASN A 278 -4.40 5.50 23.00
N LYS A 279 -3.75 5.36 24.17
CA LYS A 279 -4.09 4.37 25.21
C LYS A 279 -5.49 4.56 25.83
N LYS A 280 -6.18 5.67 25.53
CA LYS A 280 -7.55 5.92 26.01
C LYS A 280 -8.62 5.29 25.13
N LEU A 281 -8.32 4.94 23.87
CA LEU A 281 -9.24 4.15 23.06
C LEU A 281 -9.29 2.72 23.62
N LYS A 282 -10.45 2.31 24.14
CA LYS A 282 -10.65 0.97 24.73
C LYS A 282 -11.76 0.18 24.07
N ASP A 283 -12.76 0.87 23.54
CA ASP A 283 -13.95 0.25 22.96
C ASP A 283 -13.80 0.14 21.45
N LEU A 284 -13.72 -1.10 20.96
CA LEU A 284 -13.77 -1.42 19.54
C LEU A 284 -15.12 -2.04 19.11
N SER A 285 -16.09 -2.13 20.02
CA SER A 285 -17.41 -2.70 19.72
C SER A 285 -18.17 -2.02 18.57
N PRO A 286 -17.95 -0.73 18.22
CA PRO A 286 -18.55 -0.15 17.01
C PRO A 286 -18.20 -0.90 15.72
N LEU A 287 -17.06 -1.59 15.66
CA LEU A 287 -16.64 -2.38 14.50
C LEU A 287 -17.61 -3.53 14.18
N ASN A 288 -18.36 -4.04 15.17
CA ASN A 288 -19.35 -5.12 14.93
C ASN A 288 -20.52 -4.71 14.04
N LYS A 289 -20.67 -3.41 13.73
CA LYS A 289 -21.69 -2.89 12.81
C LYS A 289 -21.25 -3.01 11.35
N LEU A 290 -19.97 -3.21 11.09
CA LEU A 290 -19.39 -3.28 9.75
C LEU A 290 -19.53 -4.69 9.16
N LYS A 291 -20.77 -5.12 8.89
CA LYS A 291 -21.06 -6.50 8.42
C LYS A 291 -20.46 -6.88 7.07
N ASN A 292 -19.98 -5.90 6.30
CA ASN A 292 -19.30 -6.09 5.03
C ASN A 292 -17.77 -6.07 5.14
N LEU A 293 -17.21 -5.90 6.34
CA LEU A 293 -15.78 -5.85 6.54
C LEU A 293 -15.13 -7.20 6.22
N GLU A 294 -14.15 -7.17 5.34
CA GLU A 294 -13.35 -8.32 4.89
C GLU A 294 -11.93 -8.28 5.46
N GLU A 295 -11.38 -7.07 5.65
CA GLU A 295 -10.01 -6.84 6.12
C GLU A 295 -10.00 -5.83 7.27
N LEU A 296 -9.40 -6.23 8.39
CA LEU A 296 -9.21 -5.39 9.57
C LEU A 296 -7.73 -5.35 9.95
N GLU A 297 -7.12 -4.17 9.84
CA GLU A 297 -5.83 -3.90 10.45
C GLU A 297 -6.00 -2.92 11.60
N VAL A 298 -5.61 -3.28 12.81
CA VAL A 298 -5.73 -2.38 13.95
C VAL A 298 -4.50 -2.45 14.86
N THR A 299 -3.89 -1.29 15.08
CA THR A 299 -2.98 -1.09 16.21
C THR A 299 -3.80 -0.49 17.33
N ALA A 300 -4.11 -1.30 18.35
CA ALA A 300 -4.85 -0.84 19.51
C ALA A 300 -4.24 -1.41 20.78
N PHE A 301 -3.48 -0.55 21.48
CA PHE A 301 -2.78 -0.87 22.72
C PHE A 301 -3.70 -1.25 23.90
N ALA A 302 -5.01 -1.17 23.74
CA ALA A 302 -5.99 -1.53 24.76
C ALA A 302 -6.71 -2.87 24.50
N VAL A 303 -6.55 -3.47 23.32
CA VAL A 303 -7.26 -4.70 22.95
C VAL A 303 -6.55 -5.90 23.55
N LYS A 304 -7.30 -6.74 24.25
CA LYS A 304 -6.80 -7.95 24.93
C LYS A 304 -7.33 -9.25 24.32
N ASP A 305 -8.45 -9.16 23.61
CA ASP A 305 -9.20 -10.25 23.00
C ASP A 305 -10.03 -9.70 21.81
N PHE A 306 -10.82 -10.56 21.17
CA PHE A 306 -11.62 -10.24 19.99
C PHE A 306 -13.13 -10.21 20.28
N ALA A 307 -13.55 -9.98 21.53
CA ALA A 307 -14.97 -9.95 21.89
C ALA A 307 -15.78 -8.87 21.12
N PHE A 308 -15.10 -7.89 20.52
CA PHE A 308 -15.70 -6.85 19.69
C PHE A 308 -16.13 -7.34 18.29
N LEU A 309 -15.74 -8.54 17.84
CA LEU A 309 -16.03 -9.05 16.48
C LEU A 309 -17.43 -9.66 16.29
N LYS A 310 -18.40 -9.38 17.17
CA LYS A 310 -19.72 -10.01 17.13
C LYS A 310 -20.35 -10.03 15.72
N ASP A 311 -20.65 -11.23 15.21
CA ASP A 311 -21.27 -11.51 13.92
C ASP A 311 -20.56 -10.81 12.74
N MET A 312 -19.34 -11.25 12.41
CA MET A 312 -18.52 -10.68 11.32
C MET A 312 -18.29 -11.74 10.22
N PRO A 313 -19.34 -12.18 9.52
CA PRO A 313 -19.29 -13.36 8.65
C PRO A 313 -18.43 -13.17 7.40
N LYS A 314 -18.10 -11.93 7.00
CA LYS A 314 -17.29 -11.64 5.81
C LYS A 314 -15.82 -11.40 6.11
N LEU A 315 -15.44 -11.34 7.39
CA LEU A 315 -14.08 -11.01 7.78
C LEU A 315 -13.14 -12.16 7.45
N LYS A 316 -12.13 -11.87 6.60
CA LYS A 316 -11.15 -12.82 6.08
C LYS A 316 -9.75 -12.58 6.63
N SER A 317 -9.39 -11.34 6.94
CA SER A 317 -8.04 -11.01 7.43
C SER A 317 -8.09 -10.08 8.64
N ILE A 318 -7.34 -10.46 9.68
CA ILE A 318 -7.08 -9.61 10.85
C ILE A 318 -5.56 -9.45 11.00
N THR A 319 -5.10 -8.21 11.03
CA THR A 319 -3.72 -7.86 11.35
C THR A 319 -3.66 -6.91 12.54
N THR A 320 -2.79 -7.19 13.50
CA THR A 320 -2.53 -6.30 14.64
C THR A 320 -1.04 -6.21 14.94
N TYR A 321 -0.60 -5.03 15.36
CA TYR A 321 0.78 -4.78 15.79
C TYR A 321 0.79 -4.28 17.23
N HIS A 322 1.68 -4.83 18.07
CA HIS A 322 1.92 -4.37 19.43
C HIS A 322 0.68 -4.35 20.34
N ALA A 323 -0.36 -5.12 20.02
CA ALA A 323 -1.56 -5.24 20.83
C ALA A 323 -1.30 -6.23 21.99
N PRO A 324 -1.67 -5.91 23.24
CA PRO A 324 -1.45 -6.78 24.39
C PRO A 324 -2.46 -7.95 24.44
N ILE A 325 -2.71 -8.60 23.30
CA ILE A 325 -3.62 -9.74 23.16
C ILE A 325 -3.14 -10.87 24.04
N THR A 326 -4.02 -11.34 24.93
CA THR A 326 -3.79 -12.45 25.87
C THR A 326 -4.72 -13.64 25.59
N SER A 327 -5.78 -13.45 24.82
CA SER A 327 -6.76 -14.49 24.47
C SER A 327 -7.24 -14.31 23.03
N LEU A 328 -7.63 -15.40 22.38
CA LEU A 328 -8.25 -15.40 21.05
C LEU A 328 -9.79 -15.53 21.13
N GLU A 329 -10.37 -15.37 22.33
CA GLU A 329 -11.82 -15.33 22.54
C GLU A 329 -12.50 -14.29 21.64
N GLY A 330 -13.66 -14.66 21.08
CA GLY A 330 -14.42 -13.85 20.14
C GLY A 330 -14.11 -14.12 18.65
N LEU A 331 -12.98 -14.75 18.31
CA LEU A 331 -12.66 -15.03 16.89
C LEU A 331 -13.66 -15.96 16.18
N HIS A 332 -14.38 -16.81 16.91
CA HIS A 332 -15.42 -17.67 16.37
C HIS A 332 -16.58 -16.90 15.69
N GLU A 333 -16.72 -15.61 15.98
CA GLU A 333 -17.68 -14.71 15.33
C GLU A 333 -17.27 -14.33 13.90
N ALA A 334 -16.04 -14.69 13.47
CA ALA A 334 -15.50 -14.53 12.12
C ALA A 334 -15.17 -15.90 11.50
N PRO A 335 -16.16 -16.74 11.14
CA PRO A 335 -15.94 -18.13 10.74
C PRO A 335 -15.16 -18.30 9.42
N ASN A 336 -15.17 -17.29 8.55
CA ASN A 336 -14.49 -17.29 7.26
C ASN A 336 -13.09 -16.63 7.31
N LEU A 337 -12.50 -16.51 8.50
CA LEU A 337 -11.18 -15.94 8.68
C LEU A 337 -10.11 -16.83 8.04
N GLU A 338 -9.35 -16.28 7.10
CA GLU A 338 -8.27 -16.95 6.35
C GLU A 338 -6.88 -16.55 6.87
N GLU A 339 -6.73 -15.32 7.36
CA GLU A 339 -5.46 -14.79 7.86
C GLU A 339 -5.62 -14.15 9.25
N LEU A 340 -4.75 -14.54 10.17
CA LEU A 340 -4.63 -13.92 11.49
C LEU A 340 -3.17 -13.62 11.80
N LYS A 341 -2.82 -12.33 11.80
CA LYS A 341 -1.47 -11.84 11.99
C LYS A 341 -1.39 -10.96 13.23
N LEU A 342 -0.89 -11.53 14.32
CA LEU A 342 -0.69 -10.87 15.61
C LEU A 342 0.82 -10.73 15.84
N TYR A 343 1.32 -9.52 15.58
CA TYR A 343 2.72 -9.19 15.75
C TYR A 343 2.92 -8.57 17.13
N SER A 344 3.78 -9.18 17.95
CA SER A 344 4.16 -8.64 19.26
C SER A 344 3.00 -8.46 20.25
N GLY A 345 2.71 -9.47 21.07
CA GLY A 345 1.67 -9.41 22.08
C GLY A 345 2.00 -10.19 23.35
N LYS A 346 0.99 -10.75 24.01
CA LYS A 346 1.14 -11.44 25.31
C LYS A 346 0.56 -12.85 25.37
N LEU A 347 0.03 -13.36 24.26
CA LEU A 347 -0.50 -14.72 24.14
C LEU A 347 0.46 -15.78 24.68
N GLU A 348 -0.01 -16.64 25.59
CA GLU A 348 0.75 -17.76 26.17
C GLU A 348 0.38 -19.12 25.56
N GLU A 349 -0.82 -19.22 24.97
CA GLU A 349 -1.36 -20.43 24.39
C GLU A 349 -2.19 -20.13 23.13
N ILE A 350 -2.19 -21.06 22.17
CA ILE A 350 -3.02 -20.96 20.97
C ILE A 350 -4.35 -21.68 21.26
N ALA A 351 -5.24 -21.04 22.00
CA ALA A 351 -6.57 -21.55 22.31
C ALA A 351 -7.65 -20.61 21.74
N GLY A 352 -8.76 -21.17 21.24
CA GLY A 352 -9.91 -20.39 20.73
C GLY A 352 -10.10 -20.38 19.21
N LEU A 353 -9.26 -21.08 18.43
CA LEU A 353 -9.35 -21.11 16.96
C LEU A 353 -10.30 -22.18 16.39
N GLN A 354 -11.07 -22.88 17.23
CA GLN A 354 -11.95 -23.97 16.80
C GLN A 354 -13.07 -23.51 15.84
N GLY A 355 -13.42 -22.21 15.89
CA GLY A 355 -14.45 -21.61 15.04
C GLY A 355 -13.93 -21.05 13.71
N ASN A 356 -12.64 -21.21 13.39
CA ASN A 356 -12.01 -20.59 12.22
C ASN A 356 -11.35 -21.65 11.30
N PRO A 357 -12.12 -22.62 10.75
CA PRO A 357 -11.57 -23.73 9.96
C PRO A 357 -10.92 -23.30 8.63
N GLU A 358 -11.22 -22.08 8.17
CA GLU A 358 -10.71 -21.51 6.92
C GLU A 358 -9.32 -20.87 7.05
N LEU A 359 -8.73 -20.83 8.25
CA LEU A 359 -7.42 -20.22 8.48
C LEU A 359 -6.32 -20.94 7.68
N LYS A 360 -5.66 -20.16 6.82
CA LYS A 360 -4.51 -20.54 5.99
C LYS A 360 -3.20 -19.96 6.52
N THR A 361 -3.27 -18.81 7.17
CA THR A 361 -2.08 -18.06 7.60
C THR A 361 -2.19 -17.61 9.05
N LEU A 362 -1.22 -18.03 9.87
CA LEU A 362 -1.07 -17.60 11.26
C LEU A 362 0.30 -16.99 11.51
N TYR A 363 0.32 -15.75 11.99
CA TYR A 363 1.53 -15.11 12.47
C TYR A 363 1.31 -14.74 13.95
N PHE A 364 2.04 -15.38 14.85
CA PHE A 364 2.05 -15.13 16.29
C PHE A 364 3.47 -14.88 16.78
N ASN A 365 4.26 -14.12 16.00
CA ASN A 365 5.64 -13.84 16.34
C ASN A 365 5.76 -12.83 17.49
N ASN A 366 6.77 -13.02 18.35
CA ASN A 366 7.04 -12.16 19.51
C ASN A 366 5.90 -12.19 20.56
N HIS A 367 5.55 -13.39 21.01
CA HIS A 367 4.56 -13.64 22.05
C HIS A 367 5.19 -14.46 23.20
N ASN A 368 4.38 -15.06 24.08
CA ASN A 368 4.81 -15.90 25.19
C ASN A 368 4.43 -17.38 25.01
N ILE A 369 4.21 -17.83 23.77
CA ILE A 369 3.68 -19.16 23.47
C ILE A 369 4.71 -20.23 23.82
N LYS A 370 4.27 -21.28 24.52
CA LYS A 370 5.14 -22.39 24.95
C LYS A 370 4.95 -23.69 24.17
N LYS A 371 3.78 -23.86 23.52
CA LYS A 371 3.39 -25.08 22.81
C LYS A 371 2.53 -24.75 21.59
N LEU A 372 2.60 -25.59 20.56
CA LEU A 372 1.77 -25.48 19.34
C LEU A 372 0.44 -26.26 19.46
N ALA A 373 -0.13 -26.32 20.66
CA ALA A 373 -1.42 -26.96 20.88
C ALA A 373 -2.58 -26.07 20.37
N GLY A 374 -3.71 -26.68 20.00
CA GLY A 374 -4.94 -25.98 19.60
C GLY A 374 -5.08 -25.67 18.09
N LEU A 375 -4.18 -26.20 17.27
CA LEU A 375 -4.19 -26.06 15.81
C LEU A 375 -4.96 -27.19 15.07
N ASN A 376 -5.54 -28.14 15.82
CA ASN A 376 -6.10 -29.39 15.31
C ASN A 376 -7.30 -29.25 14.35
N LYS A 377 -7.95 -28.08 14.30
CA LYS A 377 -9.04 -27.80 13.36
C LYS A 377 -8.58 -27.08 12.10
N LEU A 378 -7.36 -26.57 12.06
CA LEU A 378 -6.86 -25.70 11.00
C LEU A 378 -6.23 -26.54 9.89
N LYS A 379 -7.05 -27.33 9.21
CA LYS A 379 -6.60 -28.29 8.19
C LYS A 379 -6.00 -27.57 6.97
N LYS A 380 -6.51 -26.39 6.65
CA LYS A 380 -6.06 -25.52 5.56
C LYS A 380 -4.82 -24.67 5.91
N LEU A 381 -4.27 -24.81 7.12
CA LEU A 381 -3.13 -24.02 7.58
C LEU A 381 -1.91 -24.30 6.71
N ASN A 382 -1.47 -23.27 5.99
CA ASN A 382 -0.34 -23.29 5.06
C ASN A 382 0.91 -22.65 5.65
N THR A 383 0.75 -21.51 6.32
CA THR A 383 1.85 -20.74 6.88
C THR A 383 1.63 -20.53 8.37
N LEU A 384 2.63 -20.93 9.18
CA LEU A 384 2.68 -20.71 10.62
C LEU A 384 3.99 -20.02 11.00
N ASP A 385 3.91 -18.76 11.44
CA ASP A 385 5.03 -18.04 12.06
C ASP A 385 4.82 -17.89 13.57
N VAL A 386 5.65 -18.58 14.33
CA VAL A 386 5.69 -18.54 15.81
C VAL A 386 7.08 -18.11 16.29
N SER A 387 7.80 -17.35 15.47
CA SER A 387 9.14 -16.86 15.79
C SER A 387 9.14 -16.00 17.05
N ARG A 388 10.23 -16.00 17.83
CA ARG A 388 10.38 -15.22 19.08
C ARG A 388 9.30 -15.59 20.10
N ASN A 389 9.21 -16.87 20.44
CA ASN A 389 8.34 -17.40 21.50
C ASN A 389 9.19 -18.28 22.46
N HIS A 390 8.52 -19.10 23.27
CA HIS A 390 9.13 -19.98 24.27
C HIS A 390 8.88 -21.47 23.98
N ILE A 391 8.79 -21.84 22.69
CA ILE A 391 8.52 -23.22 22.26
C ILE A 391 9.78 -24.07 22.42
N GLU A 392 9.70 -25.13 23.22
CA GLU A 392 10.83 -26.05 23.46
C GLU A 392 10.82 -27.29 22.57
N LYS A 393 9.65 -27.67 22.06
CA LYS A 393 9.43 -28.89 21.26
C LYS A 393 8.45 -28.62 20.14
N ILE A 394 8.68 -29.28 19.01
CA ILE A 394 7.74 -29.33 17.89
C ILE A 394 6.75 -30.45 18.20
N GLU A 395 5.52 -30.10 18.61
CA GLU A 395 4.42 -31.03 18.92
C GLU A 395 3.08 -30.31 18.69
N GLY A 396 2.02 -31.02 18.32
CA GLY A 396 0.68 -30.41 18.12
C GLY A 396 0.35 -30.02 16.67
N LEU A 397 1.15 -30.46 15.70
CA LEU A 397 0.97 -30.19 14.26
C LEU A 397 0.38 -31.38 13.46
N GLU A 398 -0.06 -32.43 14.14
CA GLU A 398 -0.38 -33.75 13.54
C GLU A 398 -1.54 -33.70 12.53
N HIS A 399 -2.31 -32.61 12.54
CA HIS A 399 -3.50 -32.41 11.70
C HIS A 399 -3.32 -31.33 10.62
N ASN A 400 -2.14 -30.69 10.55
CA ASN A 400 -1.87 -29.56 9.65
C ASN A 400 -1.12 -30.04 8.39
N GLN A 401 -1.69 -31.01 7.67
CA GLN A 401 -1.04 -31.64 6.50
C GLN A 401 -0.77 -30.67 5.36
N CYS A 402 -1.45 -29.53 5.33
CA CYS A 402 -1.27 -28.47 4.33
C CYS A 402 -0.16 -27.46 4.68
N LEU A 403 0.57 -27.65 5.79
CA LEU A 403 1.58 -26.70 6.24
C LEU A 403 2.81 -26.74 5.32
N GLU A 404 3.05 -25.64 4.61
CA GLU A 404 4.20 -25.43 3.72
C GLU A 404 5.34 -24.67 4.39
N LYS A 405 5.00 -23.71 5.27
CA LYS A 405 5.95 -22.78 5.84
C LYS A 405 5.84 -22.76 7.36
N LEU A 406 6.92 -23.12 8.04
CA LEU A 406 7.00 -23.13 9.49
C LEU A 406 8.17 -22.28 9.97
N TRP A 407 7.89 -21.19 10.69
CA TRP A 407 8.91 -20.30 11.24
C TRP A 407 8.98 -20.42 12.76
N LEU A 408 10.08 -21.01 13.25
CA LEU A 408 10.36 -21.26 14.67
C LEU A 408 11.53 -20.42 15.18
N ASN A 409 12.02 -19.44 14.41
CA ASN A 409 13.21 -18.67 14.74
C ASN A 409 13.12 -18.08 16.16
N SER A 410 14.22 -18.02 16.89
CA SER A 410 14.27 -17.46 18.25
C SER A 410 13.32 -18.17 19.23
N ASN A 411 13.26 -19.50 19.18
CA ASN A 411 12.61 -20.35 20.18
C ASN A 411 13.60 -21.35 20.77
N PRO A 412 13.47 -21.79 22.03
CA PRO A 412 14.39 -22.74 22.66
C PRO A 412 14.24 -24.21 22.18
N VAL A 413 13.77 -24.44 20.94
CA VAL A 413 13.63 -25.77 20.33
C VAL A 413 14.98 -26.47 20.27
N LYS A 414 15.05 -27.72 20.75
CA LYS A 414 16.31 -28.47 20.89
C LYS A 414 16.55 -29.49 19.79
N LYS A 415 15.47 -29.94 19.12
CA LYS A 415 15.51 -31.01 18.13
C LYS A 415 14.50 -30.75 17.04
N LEU A 416 14.85 -31.20 15.84
CA LEU A 416 13.93 -31.31 14.73
C LEU A 416 13.29 -32.70 14.79
N GLU A 417 12.06 -32.76 15.30
CA GLU A 417 11.29 -33.99 15.52
C GLU A 417 9.82 -33.73 15.24
N ASN A 418 9.02 -34.80 15.07
CA ASN A 418 7.58 -34.72 14.80
C ASN A 418 7.22 -33.87 13.57
N LEU A 419 7.92 -34.06 12.45
CA LEU A 419 7.59 -33.39 11.18
C LEU A 419 7.16 -34.38 10.08
N ASP A 420 7.27 -35.70 10.31
CA ASP A 420 6.98 -36.73 9.31
C ASP A 420 5.51 -36.72 8.81
N HIS A 421 4.61 -36.06 9.54
CA HIS A 421 3.20 -35.89 9.20
C HIS A 421 2.91 -34.62 8.37
N LEU A 422 3.94 -33.87 7.97
CA LEU A 422 3.83 -32.65 7.16
C LEU A 422 4.38 -32.90 5.75
N PRO A 423 3.61 -33.58 4.88
CA PRO A 423 4.10 -34.12 3.62
C PRO A 423 4.51 -33.07 2.60
N ILE A 424 4.00 -31.84 2.74
CA ILE A 424 4.26 -30.73 1.80
C ILE A 424 5.06 -29.59 2.44
N LEU A 425 5.70 -29.83 3.60
CA LEU A 425 6.53 -28.82 4.26
C LEU A 425 7.72 -28.43 3.37
N ARG A 426 7.77 -27.16 2.97
CA ARG A 426 8.73 -26.63 1.99
C ARG A 426 9.79 -25.73 2.61
N GLU A 427 9.39 -24.88 3.55
CA GLU A 427 10.26 -23.88 4.17
C GLU A 427 10.24 -23.97 5.69
N LEU A 428 11.43 -24.00 6.29
CA LEU A 428 11.60 -24.09 7.73
C LEU A 428 12.60 -23.03 8.23
N GLY A 429 12.17 -22.18 9.18
CA GLY A 429 13.03 -21.21 9.85
C GLY A 429 13.42 -21.65 11.26
N LEU A 430 14.71 -21.78 11.53
CA LEU A 430 15.29 -22.32 12.77
C LEU A 430 16.40 -21.42 13.34
N ASP A 431 16.56 -20.19 12.84
CA ASP A 431 17.58 -19.26 13.31
C ASP A 431 17.43 -19.01 14.81
N ARG A 432 18.55 -19.00 15.55
CA ARG A 432 18.58 -18.71 16.98
C ARG A 432 17.68 -19.67 17.79
N THR A 433 17.67 -20.94 17.41
CA THR A 433 17.10 -22.01 18.23
C THR A 433 18.20 -22.73 19.04
N ASN A 434 17.83 -23.70 19.88
CA ASN A 434 18.78 -24.56 20.60
C ASN A 434 19.11 -25.85 19.84
N ILE A 435 18.85 -25.90 18.53
CA ILE A 435 19.18 -27.03 17.68
C ILE A 435 20.68 -27.01 17.41
N THR A 436 21.41 -27.97 17.96
CA THR A 436 22.85 -28.13 17.69
C THR A 436 23.15 -29.16 16.60
N LYS A 437 22.18 -29.99 16.21
CA LYS A 437 22.30 -31.01 15.16
C LYS A 437 21.07 -31.02 14.26
N LEU A 438 21.29 -30.97 12.95
CA LEU A 438 20.24 -31.14 11.94
C LEU A 438 20.07 -32.62 11.60
N ASP A 439 19.34 -33.33 12.47
CA ASP A 439 18.79 -34.66 12.20
C ASP A 439 17.25 -34.55 12.13
N GLY A 440 16.53 -35.50 11.55
CA GLY A 440 15.05 -35.48 11.52
C GLY A 440 14.41 -34.77 10.31
N TRP A 441 15.20 -34.29 9.35
CA TRP A 441 14.73 -33.72 8.08
C TRP A 441 14.66 -34.75 6.94
N GLN A 442 15.21 -35.95 7.15
CA GLN A 442 15.49 -36.91 6.08
C GLN A 442 14.22 -37.37 5.35
N ASN A 443 13.07 -37.46 6.03
CA ASN A 443 11.80 -37.89 5.47
C ASN A 443 10.96 -36.74 4.89
N LEU A 444 11.46 -35.50 4.92
CA LEU A 444 10.76 -34.33 4.38
C LEU A 444 11.11 -34.19 2.91
N ASP A 445 10.30 -34.78 2.04
CA ASP A 445 10.60 -34.93 0.60
C ASP A 445 10.36 -33.67 -0.23
N ARG A 446 9.58 -32.72 0.28
CA ARG A 446 9.30 -31.42 -0.37
C ARG A 446 10.09 -30.26 0.25
N LEU A 447 10.93 -30.54 1.25
CA LEU A 447 11.70 -29.50 1.92
C LEU A 447 12.72 -28.90 0.93
N GLY A 448 12.50 -27.64 0.56
CA GLY A 448 13.34 -26.91 -0.39
C GLY A 448 14.17 -25.81 0.27
N LYS A 449 13.87 -25.46 1.53
CA LYS A 449 14.57 -24.38 2.22
C LYS A 449 14.61 -24.58 3.73
N ILE A 450 15.81 -24.49 4.31
CA ILE A 450 16.03 -24.36 5.74
C ILE A 450 16.82 -23.08 5.98
N ILE A 451 16.29 -22.19 6.81
CA ILE A 451 16.99 -20.99 7.28
C ILE A 451 17.49 -21.27 8.70
N ILE A 452 18.81 -21.36 8.86
CA ILE A 452 19.47 -21.61 10.13
C ILE A 452 20.89 -21.00 10.11
N ASP A 453 21.26 -20.30 11.18
CA ASP A 453 22.60 -19.78 11.39
C ASP A 453 23.58 -20.96 11.58
N PRO A 454 24.53 -21.20 10.66
CA PRO A 454 25.46 -22.32 10.77
C PRO A 454 26.36 -22.27 12.01
N SER A 455 26.47 -21.11 12.67
CA SER A 455 27.24 -20.97 13.90
C SER A 455 26.58 -21.64 15.11
N GLN A 456 25.26 -21.89 15.08
CA GLN A 456 24.54 -22.54 16.20
C GLN A 456 24.69 -24.08 16.21
N LEU A 457 25.22 -24.66 15.13
CA LEU A 457 25.38 -26.10 14.96
C LEU A 457 26.69 -26.58 15.59
N GLU A 458 26.67 -27.75 16.22
CA GLU A 458 27.86 -28.40 16.76
C GLU A 458 28.84 -28.76 15.62
N TYR A 459 30.06 -28.25 15.73
CA TYR A 459 31.16 -28.59 14.86
C TYR A 459 31.87 -29.85 15.38
N LYS A 460 31.71 -31.00 14.71
CA LYS A 460 32.62 -32.12 14.95
C LYS A 460 34.01 -31.80 14.38
N ARG A 461 34.99 -31.55 15.24
CA ARG A 461 36.42 -31.67 14.88
C ARG A 461 36.71 -33.15 14.58
N SER A 462 36.84 -33.48 13.30
CA SER A 462 37.47 -34.73 12.88
C SER A 462 38.97 -34.66 13.21
N ASN A 463 39.51 -35.69 13.86
CA ASN A 463 40.95 -35.85 14.13
C ASN A 463 41.73 -36.39 12.92
N ASP A 464 41.07 -36.61 11.78
CA ASP A 464 41.75 -37.01 10.56
C ASP A 464 42.38 -35.79 9.89
N ARG A 465 43.70 -35.88 9.72
CA ARG A 465 44.61 -34.75 9.48
C ARG A 465 44.40 -34.00 8.16
N TYR A 466 43.42 -34.37 7.35
CA TYR A 466 43.03 -33.67 6.13
C TYR A 466 41.52 -33.89 5.91
N PHE A 467 40.80 -32.82 5.56
CA PHE A 467 39.34 -32.71 5.31
C PHE A 467 38.45 -32.32 6.49
N TYR A 468 38.29 -31.00 6.68
CA TYR A 468 37.11 -30.40 7.31
C TYR A 468 35.89 -30.65 6.42
N ARG A 469 35.25 -31.83 6.53
CA ARG A 469 34.08 -32.16 5.73
C ARG A 469 32.80 -31.88 6.53
N TYR A 470 32.20 -30.72 6.26
CA TYR A 470 30.77 -30.46 6.52
C TYR A 470 29.93 -31.39 5.62
N ILE A 471 29.68 -32.60 6.10
CA ILE A 471 28.80 -33.55 5.39
C ILE A 471 27.31 -33.27 5.67
N PRO A 472 26.87 -32.81 6.86
CA PRO A 472 25.43 -32.55 7.08
C PRO A 472 24.87 -31.44 6.17
N ILE A 473 25.59 -30.32 6.03
CA ILE A 473 25.08 -29.18 5.24
C ILE A 473 25.10 -29.47 3.74
N LYS A 474 26.12 -30.17 3.23
CA LYS A 474 26.22 -30.44 1.79
C LYS A 474 25.14 -31.42 1.31
N GLU A 475 24.84 -32.46 2.10
CA GLU A 475 23.77 -33.40 1.78
C GLU A 475 22.39 -32.74 1.85
N ILE A 476 22.16 -31.90 2.86
CA ILE A 476 20.97 -31.05 2.96
C ILE A 476 20.86 -30.16 1.73
N ASP A 477 21.89 -29.36 1.44
CA ASP A 477 21.91 -28.43 0.30
C ASP A 477 21.64 -29.14 -1.04
N MET A 478 22.18 -30.34 -1.23
CA MET A 478 21.85 -31.16 -2.40
C MET A 478 20.38 -31.58 -2.45
N LYS A 479 19.79 -32.06 -1.34
CA LYS A 479 18.35 -32.41 -1.28
C LYS A 479 17.49 -31.17 -1.53
N LEU A 480 17.80 -30.05 -0.89
CA LEU A 480 17.06 -28.79 -1.02
C LEU A 480 17.04 -28.29 -2.47
N LYS A 481 18.19 -28.36 -3.18
CA LYS A 481 18.30 -27.98 -4.60
C LYS A 481 17.54 -28.89 -5.56
N GLN A 482 17.23 -30.12 -5.15
CA GLN A 482 16.48 -31.09 -5.93
C GLN A 482 14.99 -31.07 -5.62
N SER A 483 14.54 -30.24 -4.67
CA SER A 483 13.12 -30.13 -4.33
C SER A 483 12.34 -29.55 -5.51
N GLU A 484 11.30 -30.26 -5.94
CA GLU A 484 10.39 -29.83 -6.99
C GLU A 484 9.20 -29.04 -6.40
N PRO A 485 8.56 -28.16 -7.19
CA PRO A 485 7.33 -27.48 -6.79
C PRO A 485 6.22 -28.48 -6.43
N ILE A 486 5.39 -28.13 -5.45
CA ILE A 486 4.20 -28.92 -5.10
C ILE A 486 3.18 -28.78 -6.24
N THR A 487 2.66 -29.91 -6.70
CA THR A 487 1.65 -29.96 -7.76
C THR A 487 0.23 -29.74 -7.22
N GLU A 488 -0.69 -29.27 -8.07
CA GLU A 488 -2.12 -29.20 -7.69
C GLU A 488 -2.68 -30.56 -7.24
N GLU A 489 -2.21 -31.66 -7.85
CA GLU A 489 -2.64 -33.01 -7.49
C GLU A 489 -2.25 -33.36 -6.05
N GLU A 490 -1.06 -32.94 -5.61
CA GLU A 490 -0.62 -33.10 -4.23
C GLU A 490 -1.46 -32.24 -3.26
N TYR A 491 -1.78 -31.00 -3.61
CA TYR A 491 -2.69 -30.20 -2.79
C TYR A 491 -4.08 -30.84 -2.67
N LYS A 492 -4.62 -31.37 -3.77
CA LYS A 492 -5.91 -32.10 -3.78
C LYS A 492 -5.85 -33.36 -2.94
N LYS A 493 -4.72 -34.10 -2.98
CA LYS A 493 -4.50 -35.33 -2.20
C LYS A 493 -4.64 -35.10 -0.69
N TYR A 494 -4.24 -33.94 -0.20
CA TYR A 494 -4.26 -33.59 1.22
C TYR A 494 -5.41 -32.65 1.62
N ASP A 495 -6.37 -32.39 0.72
CA ASP A 495 -7.54 -31.52 0.95
C ASP A 495 -7.13 -30.07 1.31
N CYS A 496 -6.12 -29.54 0.61
CA CYS A 496 -5.56 -28.21 0.84
C CYS A 496 -6.14 -27.09 -0.03
N LEU A 497 -6.96 -27.44 -1.05
CA LEU A 497 -7.56 -26.52 -2.02
C LEU A 497 -9.03 -26.21 -1.73
#